data_AF-A0A519KZX8-F1
#
_entry.id   AF-A0A519KZX8-F1
#
_cell.length_a   1.000
_cell.length_b   1.000
_cell.length_c   1.000
_cell.angle_alpha   90.00
_cell.angle_beta   90.00
_cell.angle_gamma   90.00
#
_symmetry.space_group_name_H-M   'P 1'
#
loop_
_entity.id
_entity.type
_entity.pdbx_description
1 polymer ?
#
loop_
_entity_poly.entity_id
_entity_poly.type
_entity_poly.pdbx_seq_one_letter_code
_entity_poly.pdbx_strand_id
1 'polypeptide(L)'
;MSDLMSFMTDPQSLLSLIVGVLAFAAILTLLSSLGGGEKLEGRMKAVAVRREELKRRSRAAIAGQGGGMGGLRHTDDGFKKRVVDRLNLTKLLEDPQVADKMAQAGFRGPKPLTTFYFFRFSMPFIFLLVAAFYLFVFNDFGLAVMVRVTIVMGAAVVGFYAPNLYLSNRISKRKTSIMQAFPDA
;
A
#
# COMPACT_ATOMS: atom_id res chain seq x y z
N MET A 1 30.54 84.25 2.47
CA MET A 1 30.44 83.27 3.59
C MET A 1 29.13 83.41 4.37
N SER A 2 28.56 84.62 4.50
CA SER A 2 27.25 84.86 5.13
C SER A 2 26.05 84.24 4.38
N ASP A 3 26.04 84.23 3.05
CA ASP A 3 24.94 83.63 2.25
C ASP A 3 24.85 82.10 2.34
N LEU A 4 25.99 81.43 2.55
CA LEU A 4 26.03 79.98 2.71
C LEU A 4 25.52 79.58 4.12
N MET A 5 25.74 80.45 5.12
CA MET A 5 25.23 80.28 6.48
C MET A 5 23.73 80.58 6.58
N SER A 6 23.22 81.60 5.88
CA SER A 6 21.77 81.84 5.81
C SER A 6 21.05 80.72 5.05
N PHE A 7 21.62 80.22 3.95
CA PHE A 7 21.08 79.08 3.20
C PHE A 7 21.06 77.76 4.01
N MET A 8 22.02 77.54 4.91
CA MET A 8 22.04 76.37 5.80
C MET A 8 21.11 76.51 7.02
N THR A 9 20.70 77.73 7.38
CA THR A 9 19.88 78.01 8.59
C THR A 9 18.43 78.39 8.25
N ASP A 10 18.10 78.56 6.97
CA ASP A 10 16.75 78.83 6.50
C ASP A 10 15.91 77.53 6.47
N PRO A 11 14.79 77.43 7.22
CA PRO A 11 13.98 76.22 7.33
C PRO A 11 13.52 75.64 5.99
N GLN A 12 13.29 76.50 4.99
CA GLN A 12 12.83 76.09 3.66
C GLN A 12 13.93 75.37 2.86
N SER A 13 15.18 75.82 2.97
CA SER A 13 16.33 75.21 2.29
C SER A 13 16.66 73.84 2.89
N LEU A 14 16.60 73.71 4.23
CA LEU A 14 16.75 72.43 4.93
C LEU A 14 15.68 71.41 4.51
N LEU A 15 14.41 71.83 4.39
CA LEU A 15 13.33 70.97 3.91
C LEU A 15 13.57 70.49 2.47
N SER A 16 14.01 71.37 1.57
CA SER A 16 14.29 71.00 0.17
C SER A 16 15.43 69.97 0.04
N LEU A 17 16.46 70.07 0.89
CA LEU A 17 17.58 69.14 0.91
C LEU A 17 17.14 67.76 1.42
N ILE A 18 16.34 67.72 2.48
CA ILE A 18 15.77 66.47 3.01
C ILE A 18 14.85 65.81 1.97
N VAL A 19 13.98 66.56 1.32
CA VAL A 19 13.10 66.05 0.26
C VAL A 19 13.91 65.52 -0.92
N GLY A 20 15.00 66.19 -1.32
CA GLY A 20 15.90 65.71 -2.37
C GLY A 20 16.56 64.37 -2.01
N VAL A 21 17.05 64.22 -0.78
CA VAL A 21 17.63 62.96 -0.30
C VAL A 21 16.58 61.84 -0.25
N LEU A 22 15.36 62.14 0.21
CA LEU A 22 14.27 61.17 0.26
C LEU A 22 13.80 60.75 -1.15
N ALA A 23 13.69 61.70 -2.09
CA ALA A 23 13.36 61.40 -3.48
C ALA A 23 14.44 60.52 -4.14
N PHE A 24 15.72 60.82 -3.89
CA PHE A 24 16.82 60.00 -4.37
C PHE A 24 16.80 58.58 -3.76
N ALA A 25 16.56 58.47 -2.45
CA ALA A 25 16.42 57.17 -1.78
C ALA A 25 15.21 56.38 -2.31
N ALA A 26 14.09 57.05 -2.62
CA ALA A 26 12.92 56.43 -3.22
C ALA A 26 13.22 55.89 -4.62
N ILE A 27 13.97 56.63 -5.44
CA ILE A 27 14.42 56.18 -6.77
C ILE A 27 15.33 54.94 -6.64
N LEU A 28 16.31 54.96 -5.73
CA LEU A 28 17.18 53.80 -5.49
C LEU A 28 16.41 52.56 -5.02
N THR A 29 15.39 52.75 -4.18
CA THR A 29 14.54 51.66 -3.68
C THR A 29 13.73 51.03 -4.81
N LEU A 30 13.16 51.85 -5.70
CA LEU A 30 12.42 51.36 -6.88
C LEU A 30 13.33 50.60 -7.85
N LEU A 31 14.55 51.10 -8.08
CA LEU A 31 15.54 50.42 -8.93
C LEU A 31 15.97 49.06 -8.35
N SER A 32 16.19 48.98 -7.03
CA SER A 32 16.53 47.73 -6.36
C SER A 32 15.39 46.71 -6.40
N SER A 33 14.14 47.18 -6.28
CA SER A 33 12.95 46.32 -6.36
C SER A 33 12.73 45.70 -7.74
N LEU A 34 13.18 46.36 -8.81
CA LEU A 34 13.03 45.86 -10.18
C LEU A 34 14.07 44.77 -10.53
N GLY A 35 15.17 44.65 -9.77
CA GLY A 35 16.24 43.66 -9.99
C GLY A 35 15.97 42.24 -9.47
N GLY A 36 14.74 41.90 -9.08
CA GLY A 36 14.38 40.67 -8.37
C GLY A 36 14.40 39.34 -9.14
N GLY A 37 15.16 39.22 -10.23
CA GLY A 37 15.17 38.05 -11.12
C GLY A 37 15.86 36.79 -10.57
N GLU A 38 16.92 36.94 -9.78
CA GLU A 38 17.78 35.84 -9.29
C GLU A 38 17.03 34.81 -8.43
N LYS A 39 15.96 35.22 -7.72
CA LYS A 39 15.21 34.34 -6.82
C LYS A 39 14.28 33.38 -7.55
N LEU A 40 13.92 33.64 -8.80
CA LEU A 40 13.01 32.80 -9.58
C LEU A 40 13.74 31.62 -10.22
N GLU A 41 14.92 31.84 -10.78
CA GLU A 41 15.72 30.79 -11.42
C GLU A 41 16.12 29.69 -10.43
N GLY A 42 16.56 30.07 -9.22
CA GLY A 42 16.86 29.12 -8.15
C GLY A 42 15.65 28.26 -7.74
N ARG A 43 14.45 28.85 -7.71
CA ARG A 43 13.20 28.13 -7.39
C ARG A 43 12.79 27.19 -8.52
N MET A 44 12.94 27.60 -9.78
CA MET A 44 12.66 26.76 -10.93
C MET A 44 13.57 25.53 -10.96
N LYS A 45 14.87 25.72 -10.70
CA LYS A 45 15.84 24.62 -10.62
C LYS A 45 15.51 23.64 -9.49
N ALA A 46 15.15 24.14 -8.30
CA ALA A 46 14.73 23.29 -7.18
C ALA A 46 13.47 22.46 -7.50
N VAL A 47 12.48 23.04 -8.18
CA VAL A 47 11.26 22.33 -8.61
C VAL A 47 11.58 21.27 -9.67
N ALA A 48 12.45 21.57 -10.64
CA ALA A 48 12.86 20.62 -11.66
C ALA A 48 13.53 19.38 -11.05
N VAL A 49 14.48 19.57 -10.12
CA VAL A 49 15.16 18.48 -9.41
C VAL A 49 14.16 17.62 -8.62
N ARG A 50 13.22 18.24 -7.90
CA ARG A 50 12.16 17.49 -7.18
C ARG A 50 11.25 16.72 -8.11
N ARG A 51 10.88 17.27 -9.27
CA ARG A 51 10.08 16.57 -10.28
C ARG A 51 10.83 15.36 -10.84
N GLU A 52 12.11 15.50 -11.14
CA GLU A 52 12.92 14.38 -11.62
C GLU A 52 13.08 13.28 -10.57
N GLU A 53 13.32 13.66 -9.31
CA GLU A 53 13.39 12.72 -8.19
C GLU A 53 12.07 11.95 -8.03
N LEU A 54 10.93 12.64 -8.05
CA LEU A 54 9.61 12.01 -7.99
C LEU A 54 9.35 11.09 -9.18
N LYS A 55 9.72 11.52 -10.39
CA LYS A 55 9.59 10.72 -11.62
C LYS A 55 10.48 9.48 -11.59
N ARG A 56 11.68 9.57 -11.02
CA ARG A 56 12.59 8.43 -10.84
C ARG A 56 12.07 7.47 -9.78
N ARG A 57 11.54 7.98 -8.66
CA ARG A 57 10.95 7.17 -7.58
C ARG A 57 9.69 6.45 -8.06
N SER A 58 8.81 7.11 -8.81
CA SER A 58 7.63 6.47 -9.38
C SER A 58 8.01 5.38 -10.40
N ARG A 59 8.99 5.65 -11.26
CA ARG A 59 9.53 4.64 -12.18
C ARG A 59 10.19 3.46 -11.47
N ALA A 60 10.93 3.71 -10.39
CA ALA A 60 11.54 2.65 -9.59
C ALA A 60 10.47 1.81 -8.86
N ALA A 61 9.42 2.43 -8.34
CA ALA A 61 8.29 1.71 -7.75
C ALA A 61 7.55 0.84 -8.78
N ILE A 62 7.35 1.36 -10.00
CA ILE A 62 6.74 0.63 -11.12
C ILE A 62 7.65 -0.48 -11.65
N ALA A 63 8.97 -0.27 -11.68
CA ALA A 63 9.93 -1.29 -12.11
C ALA A 63 10.12 -2.40 -11.07
N GLY A 64 10.06 -2.07 -9.77
CA GLY A 64 10.14 -3.05 -8.67
C GLY A 64 8.85 -3.87 -8.50
N GLN A 65 7.69 -3.31 -8.85
CA GLN A 65 6.41 -4.02 -8.95
C GLN A 65 6.24 -4.51 -10.41
N GLY A 66 6.88 -5.62 -10.78
CA GLY A 66 6.94 -6.14 -12.15
C GLY A 66 5.58 -6.30 -12.87
N GLY A 67 5.05 -5.21 -13.44
CA GLY A 67 3.81 -5.22 -14.18
C GLY A 67 3.29 -3.82 -14.53
N GLY A 68 3.68 -3.35 -15.72
CA GLY A 68 2.98 -2.42 -16.61
C GLY A 68 1.94 -1.44 -16.04
N MET A 69 2.25 -0.15 -16.21
CA MET A 69 1.33 0.95 -16.55
C MET A 69 -0.18 0.69 -16.29
N GLY A 70 -0.72 1.21 -15.18
CA GLY A 70 -2.12 1.65 -15.13
C GLY A 70 -3.21 0.59 -15.22
N GLY A 71 -3.01 -0.61 -14.67
CA GLY A 71 -4.11 -1.55 -14.47
C GLY A 71 -4.69 -1.44 -13.06
N LEU A 72 -6.02 -1.37 -12.93
CA LEU A 72 -6.78 -1.67 -11.69
C LEU A 72 -6.54 -3.12 -11.16
N ARG A 73 -5.50 -3.79 -11.65
CA ARG A 73 -5.08 -5.11 -11.23
C ARG A 73 -4.41 -4.93 -9.89
N HIS A 74 -5.18 -5.05 -8.81
CA HIS A 74 -4.65 -5.18 -7.47
C HIS A 74 -3.56 -6.28 -7.49
N THR A 75 -2.29 -5.89 -7.42
CA THR A 75 -1.21 -6.82 -7.18
C THR A 75 -1.32 -7.27 -5.73
N ASP A 76 -1.21 -8.56 -5.47
CA ASP A 76 -1.45 -9.12 -4.14
C ASP A 76 -0.19 -9.14 -3.30
N ASP A 77 0.41 -7.97 -3.07
CA ASP A 77 1.59 -7.82 -2.20
C ASP A 77 1.24 -7.92 -0.71
N GLY A 78 0.30 -8.81 -0.37
CA GLY A 78 -0.12 -9.10 1.00
C GLY A 78 0.88 -9.98 1.74
N PHE A 79 0.81 -9.97 3.07
CA PHE A 79 1.57 -10.89 3.95
C PHE A 79 1.42 -12.37 3.55
N LYS A 80 0.21 -12.78 3.13
CA LYS A 80 -0.09 -14.14 2.69
C LYS A 80 0.78 -14.57 1.51
N LYS A 81 0.91 -13.73 0.48
CA LYS A 81 1.75 -13.99 -0.69
C LYS A 81 3.21 -14.12 -0.31
N ARG A 82 3.72 -13.26 0.59
CA ARG A 82 5.10 -13.36 1.09
C ARG A 82 5.37 -14.67 1.82
N VAL A 83 4.44 -15.15 2.65
CA VAL A 83 4.59 -16.44 3.36
C VAL A 83 4.54 -17.61 2.38
N VAL A 84 3.59 -17.59 1.43
CA VAL A 84 3.43 -18.62 0.40
C VAL A 84 4.66 -18.71 -0.51
N ASP A 85 5.18 -17.56 -0.95
CA ASP A 85 6.32 -17.49 -1.87
C ASP A 85 7.64 -17.83 -1.12
N ARG A 86 7.81 -17.42 0.15
CA ARG A 86 9.00 -17.77 0.95
C ARG A 86 9.09 -19.27 1.25
N LEU A 87 7.96 -19.92 1.50
CA LEU A 87 7.89 -21.34 1.82
C LEU A 87 7.67 -22.22 0.57
N ASN A 88 7.62 -21.63 -0.63
CA ASN A 88 7.28 -22.32 -1.89
C ASN A 88 6.05 -23.23 -1.78
N LEU A 89 5.06 -22.79 -1.01
CA LEU A 89 3.84 -23.55 -0.72
C LEU A 89 3.07 -23.88 -1.99
N THR A 90 3.12 -23.00 -2.99
CA THR A 90 2.54 -23.24 -4.31
C THR A 90 3.11 -24.48 -4.98
N LYS A 91 4.41 -24.74 -4.88
CA LYS A 91 5.08 -25.88 -5.54
C LYS A 91 4.97 -27.17 -4.73
N LEU A 92 4.98 -27.06 -3.40
CA LEU A 92 4.92 -28.22 -2.50
C LEU A 92 3.50 -28.79 -2.35
N LEU A 93 2.47 -27.94 -2.45
CA LEU A 93 1.06 -28.31 -2.30
C LEU A 93 0.27 -28.14 -3.60
N GLU A 94 0.95 -27.98 -4.74
CA GLU A 94 0.30 -27.85 -6.04
C GLU A 94 -0.51 -29.10 -6.36
N ASP A 95 -1.79 -28.91 -6.60
CA ASP A 95 -2.63 -29.92 -7.20
C ASP A 95 -3.21 -29.28 -8.47
N PRO A 96 -2.92 -29.83 -9.67
CA PRO A 96 -3.36 -29.24 -10.93
C PRO A 96 -4.88 -29.08 -10.97
N GLN A 97 -5.63 -29.93 -10.27
CA GLN A 97 -7.09 -29.84 -10.23
C GLN A 97 -7.62 -28.67 -9.39
N VAL A 98 -6.82 -28.13 -8.47
CA VAL A 98 -7.26 -27.03 -7.60
C VAL A 98 -7.46 -25.75 -8.42
N ALA A 99 -6.59 -25.49 -9.40
CA ALA A 99 -6.74 -24.34 -10.28
C ALA A 99 -8.08 -24.39 -11.06
N ASP A 100 -8.40 -25.55 -11.62
CA ASP A 100 -9.65 -25.78 -12.36
C ASP A 100 -10.88 -25.66 -11.45
N LYS A 101 -10.82 -26.25 -10.24
CA LYS A 101 -11.90 -26.15 -9.24
C LYS A 101 -12.11 -24.71 -8.78
N MET A 102 -11.04 -23.93 -8.59
CA MET A 102 -11.12 -22.51 -8.23
C MET A 102 -11.74 -21.69 -9.37
N ALA A 103 -11.39 -21.98 -10.63
CA ALA A 103 -12.01 -21.36 -11.79
C ALA A 103 -13.53 -21.68 -11.87
N GLN A 104 -13.92 -22.93 -11.61
CA GLN A 104 -15.33 -23.35 -11.51
C GLN A 104 -16.07 -22.64 -10.37
N ALA A 105 -15.41 -22.43 -9.22
CA ALA A 105 -15.96 -21.67 -8.11
C ALA A 105 -16.12 -20.17 -8.41
N GLY A 106 -15.52 -19.67 -9.49
CA GLY A 106 -15.56 -18.27 -9.90
C GLY A 106 -14.38 -17.45 -9.39
N PHE A 107 -13.43 -18.09 -8.71
CA PHE A 107 -12.20 -17.48 -8.24
C PHE A 107 -11.16 -17.46 -9.36
N ARG A 108 -11.11 -16.37 -10.11
CA ARG A 108 -10.13 -16.16 -11.19
C ARG A 108 -8.94 -15.35 -10.68
N GLY A 109 -7.75 -15.65 -11.23
CA GLY A 109 -6.52 -14.90 -10.97
C GLY A 109 -5.60 -15.51 -9.89
N PRO A 110 -4.44 -14.89 -9.63
CA PRO A 110 -3.41 -15.45 -8.75
C PRO A 110 -3.70 -15.28 -7.25
N LYS A 111 -4.53 -14.30 -6.86
CA LYS A 111 -4.85 -14.01 -5.45
C LYS A 111 -5.56 -15.16 -4.74
N PRO A 112 -6.66 -15.71 -5.31
CA PRO A 112 -7.40 -16.74 -4.61
C PRO A 112 -6.61 -18.04 -4.51
N LEU A 113 -5.76 -18.33 -5.52
CA LEU A 113 -4.92 -19.51 -5.53
C LEU A 113 -3.86 -19.49 -4.41
N THR A 114 -3.12 -18.38 -4.28
CA THR A 114 -2.17 -18.20 -3.18
C THR A 114 -2.84 -18.21 -1.81
N THR A 115 -4.02 -17.58 -1.69
CA THR A 115 -4.81 -17.60 -0.46
C THR A 115 -5.30 -19.01 -0.09
N PHE A 116 -5.71 -19.82 -1.08
CA PHE A 116 -6.10 -21.21 -0.85
C PHE A 116 -4.95 -22.04 -0.31
N TYR A 117 -3.76 -21.96 -0.92
CA TYR A 117 -2.59 -22.69 -0.44
C TYR A 117 -2.15 -22.24 0.95
N PHE A 118 -2.25 -20.94 1.25
CA PHE A 118 -2.02 -20.43 2.60
C PHE A 118 -2.96 -21.08 3.62
N PHE A 119 -4.27 -21.11 3.35
CA PHE A 119 -5.24 -21.72 4.27
C PHE A 119 -5.12 -23.25 4.34
N ARG A 120 -4.79 -23.93 3.24
CA ARG A 120 -4.51 -25.38 3.22
C ARG A 120 -3.35 -25.74 4.14
N PHE A 121 -2.33 -24.88 4.19
CA PHE A 121 -1.20 -25.06 5.10
C PHE A 121 -1.51 -24.63 6.53
N SER A 122 -2.21 -23.51 6.75
CA SER A 122 -2.43 -22.98 8.09
C SER A 122 -3.52 -23.71 8.87
N MET A 123 -4.56 -24.23 8.19
CA MET A 123 -5.72 -24.86 8.85
C MET A 123 -5.38 -26.07 9.73
N PRO A 124 -4.52 -27.03 9.32
CA PRO A 124 -4.11 -28.13 10.18
C PRO A 124 -3.56 -27.65 11.53
N PHE A 125 -2.72 -26.62 11.53
CA PHE A 125 -2.11 -26.08 12.76
C PHE A 125 -3.15 -25.38 13.64
N ILE A 126 -4.09 -24.64 13.03
CA ILE A 126 -5.16 -23.97 13.78
C ILE A 126 -6.06 -25.01 14.43
N PHE A 127 -6.50 -26.03 13.69
CA PHE A 127 -7.35 -27.10 14.24
C PHE A 127 -6.62 -27.91 15.31
N LEU A 128 -5.34 -28.21 15.11
CA LEU A 128 -4.52 -28.89 16.12
C LEU A 128 -4.45 -28.06 17.40
N LEU A 129 -4.11 -26.77 17.30
CA LEU A 129 -3.97 -25.88 18.46
C LEU A 129 -5.31 -25.74 19.19
N VAL A 130 -6.42 -25.53 18.47
CA VAL A 130 -7.74 -25.42 19.07
C VAL A 130 -8.17 -26.72 19.73
N ALA A 131 -7.99 -27.87 19.07
CA ALA A 131 -8.37 -29.18 19.64
C ALA A 131 -7.50 -29.53 20.86
N ALA A 132 -6.20 -29.25 20.80
CA ALA A 132 -5.29 -29.47 21.93
C ALA A 132 -5.65 -28.55 23.10
N PHE A 133 -5.85 -27.26 22.84
CA PHE A 133 -6.23 -26.32 23.89
C PHE A 133 -7.57 -26.70 24.54
N TYR A 134 -8.56 -27.09 23.74
CA TYR A 134 -9.86 -27.51 24.26
C TYR A 134 -9.77 -28.77 25.13
N LEU A 135 -9.11 -29.83 24.63
CA LEU A 135 -9.08 -31.13 25.31
C LEU A 135 -8.11 -31.21 26.49
N PHE A 136 -7.11 -30.32 26.56
CA PHE A 136 -6.12 -30.31 27.64
C PHE A 136 -6.34 -29.18 28.66
N VAL A 137 -7.02 -28.08 28.30
CA VAL A 137 -7.23 -26.94 29.20
C VAL A 137 -8.67 -26.83 29.69
N PHE A 138 -9.67 -27.03 28.82
CA PHE A 138 -11.08 -26.81 29.18
C PHE A 138 -11.78 -28.05 29.67
N ASN A 139 -11.79 -29.13 28.87
CA ASN A 139 -12.52 -30.32 29.22
C ASN A 139 -11.86 -31.56 28.64
N ASP A 140 -11.57 -32.47 29.54
CA ASP A 140 -10.75 -33.64 29.33
C ASP A 140 -11.64 -34.89 29.12
N PHE A 141 -12.95 -34.74 29.32
CA PHE A 141 -14.04 -35.71 29.12
C PHE A 141 -13.80 -37.08 29.79
N GLY A 142 -12.90 -37.15 30.78
CA GLY A 142 -12.45 -38.42 31.36
C GLY A 142 -11.74 -39.36 30.37
N LEU A 143 -11.37 -38.86 29.18
CA LEU A 143 -10.73 -39.68 28.15
C LEU A 143 -9.26 -39.94 28.49
N ALA A 144 -8.73 -41.12 28.16
CA ALA A 144 -7.30 -41.40 28.31
C ALA A 144 -6.46 -40.43 27.46
N VAL A 145 -5.26 -40.07 27.95
CA VAL A 145 -4.35 -39.13 27.26
C VAL A 145 -4.08 -39.55 25.82
N MET A 146 -3.91 -40.85 25.58
CA MET A 146 -3.70 -41.41 24.24
C MET A 146 -4.87 -41.11 23.29
N VAL A 147 -6.12 -41.23 23.76
CA VAL A 147 -7.33 -40.94 22.98
C VAL A 147 -7.41 -39.45 22.66
N ARG A 148 -7.07 -38.56 23.60
CA ARG A 148 -7.06 -37.12 23.37
C ARG A 148 -6.06 -36.74 22.28
N VAL A 149 -4.85 -37.30 22.32
CA VAL A 149 -3.83 -37.07 21.27
C VAL A 149 -4.34 -37.57 19.92
N THR A 150 -4.99 -38.73 19.85
CA THR A 150 -5.59 -39.23 18.61
C THR A 150 -6.66 -38.29 18.06
N ILE A 151 -7.53 -37.74 18.93
CA ILE A 151 -8.56 -36.78 18.52
C ILE A 151 -7.91 -35.48 17.98
N VAL A 152 -6.88 -34.96 18.66
CA VAL A 152 -6.14 -33.78 18.20
C VAL A 152 -5.49 -34.01 16.83
N MET A 153 -4.88 -35.18 16.63
CA MET A 153 -4.32 -35.58 15.33
C MET A 153 -5.41 -35.71 14.27
N GLY A 154 -6.55 -36.31 14.60
CA GLY A 154 -7.71 -36.40 13.71
C GLY A 154 -8.24 -35.01 13.32
N ALA A 155 -8.30 -34.08 14.28
CA ALA A 155 -8.70 -32.69 14.02
C ALA A 155 -7.73 -31.98 13.07
N ALA A 156 -6.42 -32.22 13.19
CA ALA A 156 -5.43 -31.68 12.26
C ALA A 156 -5.63 -32.20 10.82
N VAL A 157 -5.92 -33.50 10.67
CA VAL A 157 -6.25 -34.11 9.37
C VAL A 157 -7.52 -33.48 8.79
N VAL A 158 -8.57 -33.34 9.58
CA VAL A 158 -9.80 -32.65 9.16
C VAL A 158 -9.51 -31.20 8.74
N GLY A 159 -8.66 -30.50 9.50
CA GLY A 159 -8.20 -29.15 9.17
C GLY A 159 -7.51 -29.06 7.81
N PHE A 160 -6.75 -30.08 7.41
CA PHE A 160 -6.11 -30.13 6.09
C PHE A 160 -7.13 -30.23 4.93
N TYR A 161 -8.20 -31.02 5.13
CA TYR A 161 -9.24 -31.21 4.11
C TYR A 161 -10.31 -30.12 4.11
N ALA A 162 -10.44 -29.36 5.20
CA ALA A 162 -11.48 -28.33 5.34
C ALA A 162 -11.49 -27.29 4.20
N PRO A 163 -10.36 -26.76 3.70
CA PRO A 163 -10.37 -25.84 2.56
C PRO A 163 -10.89 -26.46 1.26
N ASN A 164 -10.61 -27.75 1.02
CA ASN A 164 -11.09 -28.46 -0.17
C ASN A 164 -12.60 -28.71 -0.10
N LEU A 165 -13.10 -29.04 1.10
CA LEU A 165 -14.54 -29.18 1.35
C LEU A 165 -15.26 -27.84 1.14
N TYR A 166 -14.70 -26.73 1.65
CA TYR A 166 -15.25 -25.39 1.42
C TYR A 166 -15.32 -25.05 -0.07
N LEU A 167 -14.25 -25.35 -0.83
CA LEU A 167 -14.21 -25.13 -2.27
C LEU A 167 -15.31 -25.90 -3.00
N SER A 168 -15.46 -27.19 -2.68
CA SER A 168 -16.48 -28.06 -3.28
C SER A 168 -17.90 -27.60 -2.97
N ASN A 169 -18.15 -27.14 -1.74
CA ASN A 169 -19.42 -26.56 -1.33
C ASN A 169 -19.74 -25.26 -2.08
N ARG A 170 -18.74 -24.40 -2.32
CA ARG A 170 -18.93 -23.17 -3.10
C ARG A 170 -19.22 -23.45 -4.57
N ILE A 171 -18.53 -24.42 -5.16
CA ILE A 171 -18.81 -24.88 -6.53
C ILE A 171 -20.24 -25.39 -6.63
N SER A 172 -20.67 -26.26 -5.70
CA SER A 172 -22.03 -26.80 -5.67
C SER A 172 -23.08 -25.70 -5.57
N LYS A 173 -22.93 -24.77 -4.60
CA LYS A 173 -23.84 -23.62 -4.44
C LYS A 173 -23.94 -22.77 -5.70
N ARG A 174 -22.81 -22.53 -6.39
CA ARG A 174 -22.80 -21.77 -7.64
C ARG A 174 -23.52 -22.54 -8.77
N LYS A 175 -23.25 -23.84 -8.91
CA LYS A 175 -23.95 -24.70 -9.88
C LYS A 175 -25.46 -24.67 -9.65
N THR A 176 -25.90 -24.85 -8.40
CA THR A 176 -27.33 -24.77 -8.04
C THR A 176 -27.93 -23.41 -8.38
N SER A 177 -27.23 -22.30 -8.09
CA SER A 177 -27.73 -20.96 -8.43
C SER A 177 -27.85 -20.72 -9.94
N ILE A 178 -26.94 -21.28 -10.73
CA ILE A 178 -26.97 -21.18 -12.20
C ILE A 178 -28.13 -22.01 -12.75
N MET A 179 -28.28 -23.26 -12.28
CA MET A 179 -29.40 -24.13 -12.69
C MET A 179 -30.77 -23.55 -12.31
N GLN A 180 -30.87 -22.87 -11.17
CA GLN A 180 -32.10 -22.19 -10.77
C GLN A 180 -32.41 -20.96 -11.63
N ALA A 181 -31.38 -20.21 -12.06
CA ALA A 181 -31.54 -19.03 -12.90
C ALA A 181 -31.82 -19.38 -14.37
N PHE A 182 -31.31 -20.52 -14.84
CA PHE A 182 -31.46 -21.01 -16.21
C PHE A 182 -31.86 -22.49 -16.19
N PRO A 183 -33.15 -22.81 -15.93
CA PRO A 183 -33.63 -24.18 -15.87
C PRO A 183 -33.78 -24.87 -17.24
N ASP A 184 -33.62 -24.14 -18.35
CA ASP A 184 -33.90 -24.59 -19.73
C ASP A 184 -32.67 -24.50 -20.66
N ALA A 185 -31.45 -24.66 -20.09
CA ALA A 185 -30.17 -24.62 -20.80
C ALA A 185 -29.31 -25.87 -20.54
#